data_AF-A0A8T5RF17-F1
#
_entry.id   AF-A0A8T5RF17-F1
#
_cell.length_a   1.000
_cell.length_b   1.000
_cell.length_c   1.000
_cell.angle_alpha   90.00
_cell.angle_beta   90.00
_cell.angle_gamma   90.00
#
_symmetry.space_group_name_H-M   'P 1'
#
loop_
_entity.id
_entity.type
_entity.pdbx_description
1 polymer ?
#
loop_
_entity_poly.entity_id
_entity_poly.type
_entity_poly.pdbx_seq_one_letter_code
_entity_poly.pdbx_strand_id
1 'polypeptide(L)'
;MVVMSKEMEEYFNNLQIKIKECYDLAEEARNKGLDPEIFVESPQAKDLAGRVEKLVGPEGVADVIRNLKGQGKSEDAIVFQVVSDILDKKIGNIENLDDRVERAIRVGLAIKTMGVVSAPLEGISKILIKTDQQGRKYLSLYFAGPIRAAGGTTAGLCVLIADFVRNKSQIPKYEATEGEIGRYVEEVKLYDRRVHLQYPSTNNEIRFAVEHLPVEINGDSTEDVEVSAFRDLPRVETNKIRGGACLVLNDGILLKASKLLKIAKLMNLEGWDWLDGLKKVAHKVNKDDKSTKKKEDNNIKIAPNSKYIADIIAGRPVFSYPSRIGGHRLRYGRSRNTGLAAGGMHPASMVLLDNFIAIGTQLRIERP
;
A
#
# COMPACT_ATOMS: atom_id res chain seq x y z
N MET A 1 -12.37 23.15 10.85
CA MET A 1 -13.76 22.66 10.92
C MET A 1 -14.35 22.71 9.52
N VAL A 2 -15.15 21.71 9.15
CA VAL A 2 -15.89 21.73 7.88
C VAL A 2 -17.02 22.76 8.05
N VAL A 3 -17.15 23.69 7.11
CA VAL A 3 -18.27 24.64 7.10
C VAL A 3 -19.52 23.87 6.66
N MET A 4 -20.54 23.82 7.51
CA MET A 4 -21.77 23.08 7.27
C MET A 4 -22.96 24.05 7.26
N SER A 5 -23.95 23.77 6.41
CA SER A 5 -25.25 24.44 6.50
C SER A 5 -26.04 23.86 7.67
N LYS A 6 -27.06 24.60 8.15
CA LYS A 6 -27.97 24.12 9.20
C LYS A 6 -28.61 22.78 8.83
N GLU A 7 -29.06 22.63 7.59
CA GLU A 7 -29.64 21.38 7.08
C GLU A 7 -28.65 20.21 7.14
N MET A 8 -27.37 20.44 6.86
CA MET A 8 -26.33 19.40 6.98
C MET A 8 -26.06 19.04 8.44
N GLU A 9 -26.04 20.04 9.34
CA GLU A 9 -25.89 19.80 10.78
C GLU A 9 -27.06 18.97 11.33
N GLU A 10 -28.30 19.32 10.97
CA GLU A 10 -29.50 18.55 11.32
C GLU A 10 -29.43 17.12 10.79
N TYR A 11 -29.02 16.94 9.54
CA TYR A 11 -28.81 15.62 8.94
C TYR A 11 -27.80 14.78 9.72
N PHE A 12 -26.62 15.32 10.04
CA PHE A 12 -25.60 14.60 10.80
C PHE A 12 -26.03 14.31 12.24
N ASN A 13 -26.74 15.24 12.89
CA ASN A 13 -27.29 15.03 14.22
C ASN A 13 -28.31 13.88 14.22
N ASN A 14 -29.20 13.83 13.23
CA ASN A 14 -30.16 12.74 13.07
C ASN A 14 -29.46 11.38 12.87
N LEU A 15 -28.38 11.34 12.10
CA LEU A 15 -27.57 10.12 11.97
C LEU A 15 -26.92 9.73 13.30
N GLN A 16 -26.36 10.69 14.04
CA GLN A 16 -25.68 10.43 15.30
C GLN A 16 -26.64 9.88 16.37
N ILE A 17 -27.88 10.37 16.40
CA ILE A 17 -28.93 9.85 17.30
C ILE A 17 -29.21 8.37 16.98
N LYS A 18 -29.47 8.04 15.72
CA LYS A 18 -29.74 6.64 15.29
C LYS A 18 -28.55 5.72 15.53
N ILE A 19 -27.33 6.21 15.31
CA ILE A 19 -26.11 5.45 15.61
C ILE A 19 -26.04 5.17 17.11
N LYS A 20 -26.32 6.16 17.96
CA LYS A 20 -26.32 5.98 19.41
C LYS A 20 -27.33 4.92 19.84
N GLU A 21 -28.56 4.96 19.32
CA GLU A 21 -29.59 3.94 19.61
C GLU A 21 -29.09 2.52 19.29
N CYS A 22 -28.42 2.33 18.15
CA CYS A 22 -27.82 1.05 17.80
C CYS A 22 -26.68 0.63 18.75
N TYR A 23 -25.83 1.57 19.19
CA TYR A 23 -24.75 1.28 20.13
C TYR A 23 -25.28 0.94 21.52
N ASP A 24 -26.28 1.66 22.02
CA ASP A 24 -26.89 1.39 23.32
C ASP A 24 -27.44 -0.05 23.37
N LEU A 25 -28.14 -0.48 22.31
CA LEU A 25 -28.61 -1.87 22.18
C LEU A 25 -27.45 -2.89 22.11
N ALA A 26 -26.40 -2.58 21.35
CA ALA A 26 -25.26 -3.46 21.20
C ALA A 26 -24.45 -3.62 22.50
N GLU A 27 -24.29 -2.53 23.27
CA GLU A 27 -23.65 -2.56 24.59
C GLU A 27 -24.46 -3.38 25.58
N GLU A 28 -25.80 -3.22 25.64
CA GLU A 28 -26.65 -4.08 26.47
C GLU A 28 -26.52 -5.56 26.12
N ALA A 29 -26.38 -5.89 24.83
CA ALA A 29 -26.16 -7.26 24.38
C ALA A 29 -24.78 -7.79 24.81
N ARG A 30 -23.71 -7.01 24.56
CA ARG A 30 -22.31 -7.38 24.88
C ARG A 30 -22.09 -7.57 26.38
N ASN A 31 -22.74 -6.75 27.21
CA ASN A 31 -22.67 -6.85 28.67
C ASN A 31 -23.25 -8.16 29.25
N LYS A 32 -23.95 -8.98 28.44
CA LYS A 32 -24.39 -10.32 28.86
C LYS A 32 -23.26 -11.35 28.91
N GLY A 33 -22.08 -11.01 28.36
CA GLY A 33 -20.89 -11.88 28.39
C GLY A 33 -21.03 -13.15 27.54
N LEU A 34 -21.81 -13.09 26.45
CA LEU A 34 -22.03 -14.21 25.53
C LEU A 34 -21.11 -14.17 24.30
N ASP A 35 -20.38 -13.07 24.12
CA ASP A 35 -19.46 -12.81 23.01
C ASP A 35 -18.00 -12.75 23.51
N PRO A 36 -16.98 -12.75 22.62
CA PRO A 36 -15.56 -12.71 23.04
C PRO A 36 -15.19 -11.51 23.91
N GLU A 37 -15.86 -10.37 23.71
CA GLU A 37 -15.65 -9.14 24.46
C GLU A 37 -16.96 -8.62 25.04
N ILE A 38 -16.88 -7.99 26.22
CA ILE A 38 -18.03 -7.45 26.96
C ILE A 38 -18.42 -6.02 26.56
N PHE A 39 -17.79 -5.48 25.53
CA PHE A 39 -18.02 -4.13 24.99
C PHE A 39 -18.11 -4.19 23.46
N VAL A 40 -18.59 -3.10 22.83
CA VAL A 40 -18.64 -3.00 21.37
C VAL A 40 -17.24 -2.79 20.78
N GLU A 41 -16.73 -3.78 20.05
CA GLU A 41 -15.37 -3.79 19.46
C GLU A 41 -15.17 -2.83 18.27
N SER A 42 -16.25 -2.28 17.70
CA SER A 42 -16.19 -1.31 16.61
C SER A 42 -16.30 0.12 17.15
N PRO A 43 -15.19 0.88 17.32
CA PRO A 43 -15.25 2.23 17.87
C PRO A 43 -15.77 3.25 16.84
N GLN A 44 -16.52 4.25 17.30
CA GLN A 44 -16.91 5.39 16.48
C GLN A 44 -15.74 6.38 16.33
N ALA A 45 -15.59 6.94 15.13
CA ALA A 45 -14.67 8.04 14.87
C ALA A 45 -15.28 9.03 13.88
N LYS A 46 -15.19 10.32 14.19
CA LYS A 46 -15.78 11.40 13.37
C LYS A 46 -14.89 11.83 12.20
N ASP A 47 -13.58 11.64 12.33
CA ASP A 47 -12.60 12.09 11.35
C ASP A 47 -11.40 11.15 11.24
N LEU A 48 -10.49 11.48 10.32
CA LEU A 48 -9.22 10.79 10.14
C LEU A 48 -8.44 10.65 11.46
N ALA A 49 -8.34 11.75 12.18
CA ALA A 49 -7.53 11.83 13.38
C ALA A 49 -8.04 10.89 14.47
N GLY A 50 -9.36 10.89 14.70
CA GLY A 50 -10.01 9.95 15.62
C GLY A 50 -9.91 8.49 15.17
N ARG A 51 -9.97 8.22 13.86
CA ARG A 51 -9.75 6.86 13.34
C ARG A 51 -8.34 6.38 13.65
N VAL A 52 -7.32 7.20 13.39
CA VAL A 52 -5.93 6.84 13.70
C VAL A 52 -5.78 6.53 15.18
N GLU A 53 -6.21 7.43 16.06
CA GLU A 53 -6.10 7.25 17.52
C GLU A 53 -6.81 6.00 18.03
N LYS A 54 -8.03 5.73 17.56
CA LYS A 54 -8.81 4.55 17.96
C LYS A 54 -8.27 3.25 17.39
N LEU A 55 -7.69 3.25 16.18
CA LEU A 55 -7.14 2.06 15.54
C LEU A 55 -5.78 1.68 16.13
N VAL A 56 -4.88 2.66 16.16
CA VAL A 56 -3.51 2.51 16.61
C VAL A 56 -3.22 3.81 17.32
N GLY A 57 -3.41 3.97 18.63
CA GLY A 57 -3.05 5.20 19.34
C GLY A 57 -1.63 5.79 19.04
N PRO A 58 -0.99 6.53 19.93
CA PRO A 58 -1.34 6.69 21.33
C PRO A 58 -2.43 7.73 21.51
N GLU A 59 -2.94 7.79 22.73
CA GLU A 59 -3.84 8.86 23.18
C GLU A 59 -3.21 10.24 22.94
N GLY A 60 -4.02 11.19 22.47
CA GLY A 60 -3.61 12.55 22.13
C GLY A 60 -3.08 12.71 20.69
N VAL A 61 -2.86 11.62 19.95
CA VAL A 61 -2.39 11.72 18.55
C VAL A 61 -3.40 12.42 17.64
N ALA A 62 -4.70 12.26 17.92
CA ALA A 62 -5.73 12.87 17.10
C ALA A 62 -5.66 14.40 17.11
N ASP A 63 -5.42 15.01 18.27
CA ASP A 63 -5.36 16.46 18.41
C ASP A 63 -4.14 17.05 17.70
N VAL A 64 -3.01 16.34 17.75
CA VAL A 64 -1.82 16.71 16.98
C VAL A 64 -2.10 16.66 15.49
N ILE A 65 -2.72 15.59 14.99
CA ILE A 65 -3.09 15.47 13.56
C ILE A 65 -4.02 16.62 13.15
N ARG A 66 -5.04 16.93 13.96
CA ARG A 66 -5.99 18.03 13.69
C ARG A 66 -5.28 19.38 13.66
N ASN A 67 -4.38 19.65 14.60
CA ASN A 67 -3.62 20.89 14.66
C ASN A 67 -2.73 21.05 13.42
N LEU A 68 -1.93 20.03 13.08
CA LEU A 68 -1.05 20.07 11.90
C LEU A 68 -1.84 20.24 10.59
N LYS A 69 -3.02 19.61 10.50
CA LYS A 69 -3.93 19.81 9.37
C LYS A 69 -4.52 21.23 9.33
N GLY A 70 -4.85 21.80 10.49
CA GLY A 70 -5.29 23.19 10.63
C GLY A 70 -4.24 24.22 10.18
N GLN A 71 -2.95 23.88 10.34
CA GLN A 71 -1.82 24.67 9.82
C GLN A 71 -1.60 24.52 8.30
N GLY A 72 -2.39 23.69 7.61
CA GLY A 72 -2.25 23.46 6.17
C GLY A 72 -1.06 22.59 5.77
N LYS A 73 -0.48 21.82 6.70
CA LYS A 73 0.60 20.88 6.37
C LYS A 73 0.11 19.81 5.40
N SER A 74 1.00 19.38 4.49
CA SER A 74 0.73 18.25 3.61
C SER A 74 0.60 16.95 4.40
N GLU A 75 -0.08 15.97 3.82
CA GLU A 75 -0.29 14.67 4.47
C GLU A 75 1.03 13.98 4.84
N ASP A 76 2.02 13.99 3.94
CA ASP A 76 3.34 13.42 4.22
C ASP A 76 4.05 14.19 5.34
N ALA A 77 3.96 15.53 5.36
CA ALA A 77 4.53 16.33 6.44
C ALA A 77 3.86 16.04 7.80
N ILE A 78 2.55 15.77 7.82
CA ILE A 78 1.83 15.35 9.03
C ILE A 78 2.36 13.98 9.50
N VAL A 79 2.52 13.01 8.59
CA VAL A 79 3.06 11.68 8.91
C VAL A 79 4.43 11.79 9.59
N PHE A 80 5.40 12.41 8.93
CA PHE A 80 6.77 12.46 9.47
C PHE A 80 6.89 13.31 10.75
N GLN A 81 6.08 14.36 10.88
CA GLN A 81 6.00 15.14 12.12
C GLN A 81 5.43 14.32 13.28
N VAL A 82 4.29 13.65 13.09
CA VAL A 82 3.65 12.85 14.16
C VAL A 82 4.56 11.68 14.56
N VAL A 83 5.15 11.01 13.59
CA VAL A 83 6.16 9.95 13.82
C VAL A 83 7.32 10.48 14.65
N SER A 84 7.84 11.65 14.31
CA SER A 84 8.90 12.32 15.09
C SER A 84 8.45 12.65 16.50
N ASP A 85 7.25 13.19 16.68
CA ASP A 85 6.73 13.61 17.98
C ASP A 85 6.44 12.42 18.91
N ILE A 86 6.02 11.27 18.37
CA ILE A 86 5.95 10.01 19.12
C ILE A 86 7.34 9.58 19.58
N LEU A 87 8.34 9.59 18.69
CA LEU A 87 9.71 9.20 19.03
C LEU A 87 10.35 10.11 20.10
N ASP A 88 10.06 11.41 20.02
CA ASP A 88 10.50 12.42 20.98
C ASP A 88 9.68 12.42 22.29
N LYS A 89 8.78 11.44 22.47
CA LYS A 89 7.86 11.29 23.63
C LYS A 89 6.92 12.49 23.87
N LYS A 90 6.69 13.34 22.88
CA LYS A 90 5.73 14.45 22.99
C LYS A 90 4.28 13.98 22.97
N ILE A 91 4.04 12.77 22.47
CA ILE A 91 2.72 12.14 22.35
C ILE A 91 2.79 10.73 22.94
N GLY A 92 1.81 10.37 23.77
CA GLY A 92 1.64 9.01 24.30
C GLY A 92 2.59 8.56 25.41
N ASN A 93 3.69 9.28 25.67
CA ASN A 93 4.66 8.99 26.72
C ASN A 93 5.15 7.51 26.77
N ILE A 94 5.46 6.94 25.61
CA ILE A 94 5.89 5.53 25.51
C ILE A 94 7.36 5.41 25.91
N GLU A 95 7.62 4.79 27.05
CA GLU A 95 8.95 4.69 27.64
C GLU A 95 9.87 3.73 26.87
N ASN A 96 9.42 2.51 26.61
CA ASN A 96 10.18 1.48 25.90
C ASN A 96 10.44 1.92 24.45
N LEU A 97 11.68 1.79 23.98
CA LEU A 97 12.08 2.20 22.63
C LEU A 97 11.41 1.36 21.55
N ASP A 98 11.33 0.04 21.74
CA ASP A 98 10.76 -0.92 20.79
C ASP A 98 9.28 -0.61 20.58
N ASP A 99 8.53 -0.43 21.67
CA ASP A 99 7.11 -0.04 21.62
C ASP A 99 6.92 1.31 20.93
N ARG A 100 7.84 2.26 21.16
CA ARG A 100 7.77 3.60 20.57
C ARG A 100 8.06 3.57 19.07
N VAL A 101 9.05 2.78 18.64
CA VAL A 101 9.39 2.54 17.24
C VAL A 101 8.22 1.86 16.53
N GLU A 102 7.67 0.80 17.12
CA GLU A 102 6.51 0.10 16.57
C GLU A 102 5.32 1.05 16.42
N ARG A 103 4.99 1.77 17.50
CA ARG A 103 3.87 2.70 17.51
C ARG A 103 4.02 3.80 16.48
N ALA A 104 5.20 4.41 16.37
CA ALA A 104 5.46 5.47 15.42
C ALA A 104 5.23 5.00 13.97
N ILE A 105 5.72 3.81 13.62
CA ILE A 105 5.55 3.25 12.27
C ILE A 105 4.07 2.95 11.97
N ARG A 106 3.36 2.31 12.91
CA ARG A 106 1.92 2.00 12.75
C ARG A 106 1.08 3.27 12.61
N VAL A 107 1.35 4.31 13.39
CA VAL A 107 0.67 5.62 13.26
C VAL A 107 0.94 6.27 11.92
N GLY A 108 2.20 6.29 11.49
CA GLY A 108 2.56 6.85 10.19
C GLY A 108 1.84 6.15 9.05
N LEU A 109 1.74 4.82 9.11
CA LEU A 109 0.98 4.03 8.14
C LEU A 109 -0.53 4.32 8.23
N ALA A 110 -1.10 4.42 9.43
CA ALA A 110 -2.52 4.69 9.64
C ALA A 110 -2.96 6.07 9.13
N ILE A 111 -2.12 7.10 9.32
CA ILE A 111 -2.36 8.42 8.75
C ILE A 111 -2.39 8.32 7.23
N LYS A 112 -1.42 7.61 6.63
CA LYS A 112 -1.33 7.47 5.18
C LYS A 112 -2.47 6.68 4.55
N THR A 113 -2.96 5.67 5.26
CA THR A 113 -4.12 4.88 4.83
C THR A 113 -5.45 5.50 5.21
N MET A 114 -5.43 6.74 5.70
CA MET A 114 -6.60 7.48 6.16
C MET A 114 -7.39 6.80 7.31
N GLY A 115 -6.79 5.81 7.96
CA GLY A 115 -7.44 4.94 8.95
C GLY A 115 -8.64 4.17 8.39
N VAL A 116 -8.66 3.86 7.08
CA VAL A 116 -9.80 3.15 6.45
C VAL A 116 -9.46 1.73 5.98
N VAL A 117 -8.22 1.28 6.17
CA VAL A 117 -7.79 -0.09 5.84
C VAL A 117 -7.12 -0.74 7.04
N SER A 118 -7.16 -2.07 7.12
CA SER A 118 -6.57 -2.84 8.23
C SER A 118 -5.04 -2.93 8.20
N ALA A 119 -4.37 -2.44 7.16
CA ALA A 119 -2.93 -2.57 7.00
C ALA A 119 -2.06 -2.11 8.19
N PRO A 120 -2.37 -1.04 8.94
CA PRO A 120 -1.63 -0.67 10.16
C PRO A 120 -1.71 -1.70 11.29
N LEU A 121 -2.74 -2.57 11.28
CA LEU A 121 -2.97 -3.61 12.27
C LEU A 121 -2.55 -4.98 11.72
N GLU A 122 -3.21 -5.42 10.64
CA GLU A 122 -3.08 -6.76 10.07
C GLU A 122 -2.01 -6.86 8.98
N GLY A 123 -1.63 -5.74 8.37
CA GLY A 123 -0.63 -5.72 7.31
C GLY A 123 0.80 -5.82 7.82
N ILE A 124 1.03 -5.45 9.09
CA ILE A 124 2.30 -5.58 9.80
C ILE A 124 2.06 -6.44 11.04
N SER A 125 2.55 -7.67 11.04
CA SER A 125 2.37 -8.59 12.18
C SER A 125 3.22 -8.17 13.38
N LYS A 126 4.48 -7.78 13.15
CA LYS A 126 5.41 -7.32 14.19
C LYS A 126 6.52 -6.43 13.63
N ILE A 127 7.09 -5.58 14.49
CA ILE A 127 8.25 -4.75 14.19
C ILE A 127 9.31 -5.05 15.23
N LEU A 128 10.47 -5.55 14.81
CA LEU A 128 11.51 -6.03 15.71
C LEU A 128 12.84 -5.31 15.46
N ILE A 129 13.55 -4.99 16.55
CA ILE A 129 14.96 -4.60 16.48
C ILE A 129 15.79 -5.88 16.64
N LYS A 130 16.29 -6.40 15.53
CA LYS A 130 17.08 -7.63 15.48
C LYS A 130 18.56 -7.31 15.58
N THR A 131 19.37 -8.34 15.83
CA THR A 131 20.84 -8.24 15.87
C THR A 131 21.42 -9.13 14.78
N ASP A 132 22.36 -8.59 14.00
CA ASP A 132 23.08 -9.37 12.99
C ASP A 132 24.19 -10.23 13.61
N GLN A 133 24.86 -11.03 12.78
CA GLN A 133 25.96 -11.90 13.22
C GLN A 133 27.18 -11.13 13.77
N GLN A 134 27.28 -9.84 13.48
CA GLN A 134 28.35 -8.95 13.94
C GLN A 134 27.94 -8.18 15.22
N GLY A 135 26.76 -8.46 15.79
CA GLY A 135 26.25 -7.76 16.96
C GLY A 135 25.61 -6.40 16.67
N ARG A 136 25.45 -6.01 15.40
CA ARG A 136 24.83 -4.74 15.01
C ARG A 136 23.32 -4.87 15.02
N LYS A 137 22.65 -3.90 15.66
CA LYS A 137 21.19 -3.83 15.66
C LYS A 137 20.67 -3.32 14.32
N TYR A 138 19.51 -3.80 13.88
CA TYR A 138 18.83 -3.31 12.69
C TYR A 138 17.32 -3.49 12.82
N LEU A 139 16.54 -2.73 12.05
CA LEU A 139 15.08 -2.77 12.10
C LEU A 139 14.51 -3.78 11.08
N SER A 140 13.60 -4.64 11.52
CA SER A 140 12.93 -5.67 10.72
C SER A 140 11.41 -5.54 10.83
N LEU A 141 10.74 -5.40 9.69
CA LEU A 141 9.29 -5.27 9.60
C LEU A 141 8.70 -6.57 9.06
N TYR A 142 7.81 -7.19 9.81
CA TYR A 142 7.13 -8.41 9.38
C TYR A 142 5.79 -8.05 8.73
N PHE A 143 5.75 -8.15 7.40
CA PHE A 143 4.55 -7.91 6.62
C PHE A 143 3.73 -9.19 6.44
N ALA A 144 2.41 -9.07 6.50
CA ALA A 144 1.47 -10.14 6.22
C ALA A 144 0.66 -9.85 4.94
N GLY A 145 -0.03 -10.86 4.42
CA GLY A 145 -0.85 -10.76 3.19
C GLY A 145 -1.83 -9.56 3.13
N PRO A 146 -2.52 -9.20 4.24
CA PRO A 146 -3.41 -8.04 4.27
C PRO A 146 -2.76 -6.69 3.89
N ILE A 147 -1.42 -6.58 3.88
CA ILE A 147 -0.72 -5.38 3.40
C ILE A 147 -1.10 -5.00 1.96
N ARG A 148 -1.58 -5.96 1.16
CA ARG A 148 -2.09 -5.72 -0.20
C ARG A 148 -3.19 -4.66 -0.24
N ALA A 149 -4.04 -4.61 0.80
CA ALA A 149 -5.16 -3.67 0.91
C ALA A 149 -4.70 -2.20 1.05
N ALA A 150 -3.48 -1.97 1.56
CA ALA A 150 -2.92 -0.61 1.64
C ALA A 150 -2.60 -0.01 0.26
N GLY A 151 -2.41 -0.87 -0.74
CA GLY A 151 -1.88 -0.52 -2.05
C GLY A 151 -0.36 -0.31 -2.03
N GLY A 152 0.27 -0.51 -3.20
CA GLY A 152 1.73 -0.50 -3.32
C GLY A 152 2.41 0.80 -2.86
N THR A 153 1.82 1.97 -3.12
CA THR A 153 2.43 3.25 -2.67
C THR A 153 2.53 3.32 -1.16
N THR A 154 1.49 2.90 -0.46
CA THR A 154 1.43 2.97 1.00
C THR A 154 2.34 1.90 1.62
N ALA A 155 2.37 0.69 1.05
CA ALA A 155 3.30 -0.36 1.45
C ALA A 155 4.77 0.08 1.32
N GLY A 156 5.16 0.66 0.17
CA GLY A 156 6.50 1.20 -0.02
C GLY A 156 6.81 2.39 0.89
N LEU A 157 5.82 3.26 1.17
CA LEU A 157 5.99 4.36 2.11
C LEU A 157 6.19 3.87 3.54
N CYS A 158 5.59 2.74 3.93
CA CYS A 158 5.84 2.14 5.24
C CYS A 158 7.34 1.89 5.48
N VAL A 159 8.06 1.44 4.44
CA VAL A 159 9.51 1.21 4.48
C VAL A 159 10.28 2.53 4.59
N LEU A 160 9.84 3.59 3.91
CA LEU A 160 10.41 4.95 4.06
C LEU A 160 10.20 5.50 5.48
N ILE A 161 9.01 5.33 6.05
CA ILE A 161 8.70 5.74 7.42
C ILE A 161 9.58 4.96 8.40
N ALA A 162 9.71 3.64 8.20
CA ALA A 162 10.56 2.80 9.02
C ALA A 162 12.04 3.23 8.96
N ASP A 163 12.54 3.61 7.79
CA ASP A 163 13.90 4.14 7.65
C ASP A 163 14.10 5.50 8.37
N PHE A 164 13.11 6.37 8.31
CA PHE A 164 13.14 7.61 9.10
C PHE A 164 13.15 7.30 10.61
N VAL A 165 12.29 6.39 11.06
CA VAL A 165 12.18 5.98 12.46
C VAL A 165 13.46 5.34 12.97
N ARG A 166 14.04 4.40 12.22
CA ARG A 166 15.29 3.73 12.60
C ARG A 166 16.43 4.73 12.68
N ASN A 167 16.52 5.66 11.72
CA ASN A 167 17.59 6.67 11.70
C ASN A 167 17.49 7.62 12.91
N LYS A 168 16.28 8.15 13.19
CA LYS A 168 16.04 9.02 14.34
C LYS A 168 16.24 8.30 15.68
N SER A 169 15.99 6.99 15.72
CA SER A 169 16.22 6.13 16.89
C SER A 169 17.65 5.58 16.99
N GLN A 170 18.58 6.04 16.13
CA GLN A 170 19.98 5.60 16.08
C GLN A 170 20.16 4.08 15.87
N ILE A 171 19.20 3.45 15.20
CA ILE A 171 19.28 2.05 14.80
C ILE A 171 20.07 1.98 13.47
N PRO A 172 21.14 1.18 13.39
CA PRO A 172 21.92 0.99 12.16
C PRO A 172 21.08 0.47 10.99
N LYS A 173 21.61 0.64 9.78
CA LYS A 173 20.99 0.12 8.56
C LYS A 173 21.03 -1.41 8.54
N TYR A 174 19.98 -2.00 7.98
CA TYR A 174 20.02 -3.39 7.54
C TYR A 174 21.05 -3.56 6.41
N GLU A 175 21.85 -4.62 6.51
CA GLU A 175 22.76 -5.05 5.47
C GLU A 175 22.44 -6.50 5.12
N ALA A 176 21.95 -6.72 3.89
CA ALA A 176 21.56 -8.04 3.42
C ALA A 176 22.79 -8.90 3.10
N THR A 177 22.73 -10.19 3.47
CA THR A 177 23.73 -11.16 3.01
C THR A 177 23.40 -11.66 1.60
N GLU A 178 24.38 -12.21 0.89
CA GLU A 178 24.16 -12.85 -0.42
C GLU A 178 23.07 -13.94 -0.38
N GLY A 179 23.02 -14.71 0.72
CA GLY A 179 21.98 -15.72 0.93
C GLY A 179 20.58 -15.11 1.04
N GLU A 180 20.45 -14.00 1.77
CA GLU A 180 19.16 -13.29 1.88
C GLU A 180 18.77 -12.64 0.56
N ILE A 181 19.71 -12.00 -0.16
CA ILE A 181 19.46 -11.44 -1.48
C ILE A 181 18.93 -12.51 -2.43
N GLY A 182 19.60 -13.68 -2.46
CA GLY A 182 19.14 -14.84 -3.21
C GLY A 182 17.75 -15.31 -2.79
N ARG A 183 17.47 -15.33 -1.48
CA ARG A 183 16.17 -15.69 -0.91
C ARG A 183 15.05 -14.77 -1.39
N TYR A 184 15.25 -13.46 -1.40
CA TYR A 184 14.25 -12.51 -1.91
C TYR A 184 13.96 -12.73 -3.41
N VAL A 185 15.00 -12.99 -4.21
CA VAL A 185 14.82 -13.29 -5.65
C VAL A 185 13.98 -14.55 -5.83
N GLU A 186 14.33 -15.63 -5.13
CA GLU A 186 13.59 -16.90 -5.21
C GLU A 186 12.13 -16.73 -4.77
N GLU A 187 11.88 -16.10 -3.61
CA GLU A 187 10.54 -15.89 -3.08
C GLU A 187 9.67 -15.06 -4.01
N VAL A 188 10.17 -13.91 -4.50
CA VAL A 188 9.39 -13.04 -5.41
C VAL A 188 9.01 -13.79 -6.69
N LYS A 189 9.93 -14.61 -7.24
CA LYS A 189 9.66 -15.40 -8.46
C LYS A 189 8.73 -16.58 -8.24
N LEU A 190 8.78 -17.22 -7.08
CA LEU A 190 7.81 -18.26 -6.72
C LEU A 190 6.42 -17.65 -6.46
N TYR A 191 6.36 -16.51 -5.78
CA TYR A 191 5.12 -15.84 -5.43
C TYR A 191 4.39 -15.28 -6.65
N ASP A 192 5.12 -14.65 -7.58
CA ASP A 192 4.56 -14.08 -8.81
C ASP A 192 3.84 -15.11 -9.68
N ARG A 193 4.38 -16.33 -9.76
CA ARG A 193 3.76 -17.44 -10.50
C ARG A 193 2.40 -17.86 -9.95
N ARG A 194 2.07 -17.55 -8.70
CA ARG A 194 0.80 -17.90 -8.06
C ARG A 194 -0.18 -16.74 -8.00
N VAL A 195 0.29 -15.59 -7.55
CA VAL A 195 -0.59 -14.47 -7.15
C VAL A 195 -0.62 -13.36 -8.20
N HIS A 196 0.25 -13.44 -9.22
CA HIS A 196 0.45 -12.45 -10.28
C HIS A 196 0.69 -11.04 -9.71
N LEU A 197 1.96 -10.71 -9.51
CA LEU A 197 2.37 -9.40 -9.04
C LEU A 197 2.11 -8.33 -10.11
N GLN A 198 1.89 -7.10 -9.68
CA GLN A 198 1.56 -5.99 -10.61
C GLN A 198 2.76 -5.55 -11.45
N TYR A 199 3.97 -5.77 -10.94
CA TYR A 199 5.21 -5.38 -11.60
C TYR A 199 6.04 -6.62 -11.96
N PRO A 200 6.31 -6.87 -13.25
CA PRO A 200 7.14 -7.98 -13.69
C PRO A 200 8.62 -7.63 -13.48
N SER A 201 9.07 -7.61 -12.22
CA SER A 201 10.45 -7.31 -11.86
C SER A 201 11.44 -8.32 -12.42
N THR A 202 12.66 -7.92 -12.69
CA THR A 202 13.77 -8.82 -13.05
C THR A 202 14.53 -9.25 -11.80
N ASN A 203 15.29 -10.36 -11.89
CA ASN A 203 16.14 -10.81 -10.78
C ASN A 203 17.14 -9.71 -10.36
N ASN A 204 17.72 -9.00 -11.33
CA ASN A 204 18.68 -7.93 -11.07
C ASN A 204 18.05 -6.72 -10.37
N GLU A 205 16.82 -6.36 -10.69
CA GLU A 205 16.11 -5.29 -9.96
C GLU A 205 15.84 -5.68 -8.51
N ILE A 206 15.42 -6.93 -8.27
CA ILE A 206 15.18 -7.44 -6.91
C ILE A 206 16.48 -7.41 -6.11
N ARG A 207 17.57 -7.96 -6.67
CA ARG A 207 18.89 -7.97 -6.02
C ARG A 207 19.36 -6.56 -5.69
N PHE A 208 19.35 -5.68 -6.68
CA PHE A 208 19.76 -4.29 -6.52
C PHE A 208 18.93 -3.58 -5.45
N ALA A 209 17.62 -3.80 -5.38
CA ALA A 209 16.81 -3.20 -4.33
C ALA A 209 17.19 -3.72 -2.93
N VAL A 210 17.31 -5.04 -2.77
CA VAL A 210 17.61 -5.66 -1.46
C VAL A 210 18.99 -5.23 -0.93
N GLU A 211 19.98 -5.10 -1.80
CA GLU A 211 21.33 -4.60 -1.46
C GLU A 211 21.31 -3.17 -0.89
N HIS A 212 20.30 -2.37 -1.20
CA HIS A 212 20.21 -0.95 -0.81
C HIS A 212 19.13 -0.65 0.24
N LEU A 213 18.34 -1.65 0.65
CA LEU A 213 17.28 -1.45 1.64
C LEU A 213 17.88 -1.16 3.03
N PRO A 214 17.51 -0.03 3.66
CA PRO A 214 18.04 0.32 4.98
C PRO A 214 17.32 -0.37 6.15
N VAL A 215 16.20 -1.05 5.87
CA VAL A 215 15.41 -1.85 6.82
C VAL A 215 15.07 -3.19 6.21
N GLU A 216 14.97 -4.23 7.02
CA GLU A 216 14.62 -5.57 6.53
C GLU A 216 13.11 -5.65 6.26
N ILE A 217 12.74 -6.04 5.03
CA ILE A 217 11.36 -6.34 4.64
C ILE A 217 11.11 -7.83 4.88
N ASN A 218 10.72 -8.19 6.09
CA ASN A 218 10.45 -9.57 6.49
C ASN A 218 8.94 -9.86 6.50
N GLY A 219 8.55 -11.04 6.97
CA GLY A 219 7.14 -11.43 7.07
C GLY A 219 6.96 -12.84 7.57
N ASP A 220 5.76 -13.14 8.04
CA ASP A 220 5.36 -14.51 8.32
C ASP A 220 5.07 -15.24 7.00
N SER A 221 5.11 -16.58 7.03
CA SER A 221 4.76 -17.40 5.87
C SER A 221 3.28 -17.20 5.51
N THR A 222 2.99 -16.95 4.23
CA THR A 222 1.62 -16.81 3.73
C THR A 222 1.24 -17.88 2.71
N GLU A 223 2.22 -18.61 2.18
CA GLU A 223 2.01 -19.70 1.21
C GLU A 223 2.60 -21.00 1.76
N ASP A 224 1.98 -22.12 1.44
CA ASP A 224 2.44 -23.45 1.88
C ASP A 224 3.60 -24.02 1.04
N VAL A 225 4.38 -23.14 0.41
CA VAL A 225 5.43 -23.55 -0.53
C VAL A 225 6.77 -23.12 -0.02
N GLU A 226 7.68 -24.07 -0.06
CA GLU A 226 9.04 -23.90 0.41
C GLU A 226 9.95 -23.35 -0.68
N VAL A 227 10.97 -22.63 -0.22
CA VAL A 227 12.13 -22.28 -1.02
C VAL A 227 13.09 -23.47 -1.11
N SER A 228 13.85 -23.48 -2.19
CA SER A 228 14.70 -24.59 -2.61
C SER A 228 16.15 -24.32 -2.26
N ALA A 229 16.69 -23.16 -2.67
CA ALA A 229 18.12 -22.88 -2.60
C ALA A 229 18.54 -22.19 -1.30
N PHE A 230 17.72 -21.26 -0.80
CA PHE A 230 18.08 -20.39 0.31
C PHE A 230 17.32 -20.72 1.60
N ARG A 231 17.51 -21.95 2.10
CA ARG A 231 16.89 -22.47 3.32
C ARG A 231 17.69 -22.14 4.57
N ASP A 232 17.02 -22.16 5.72
CA ASP A 232 17.60 -22.11 7.06
C ASP A 232 18.55 -20.92 7.28
N LEU A 233 18.19 -19.77 6.69
CA LEU A 233 18.94 -18.53 6.86
C LEU A 233 18.78 -18.01 8.30
N PRO A 234 19.87 -17.61 8.98
CA PRO A 234 19.83 -17.28 10.41
C PRO A 234 18.83 -16.18 10.81
N ARG A 235 18.50 -15.27 9.89
CA ARG A 235 17.58 -14.13 10.13
C ARG A 235 16.19 -14.33 9.53
N VAL A 236 15.91 -15.49 8.94
CA VAL A 236 14.61 -15.82 8.33
C VAL A 236 14.04 -17.07 9.02
N GLU A 237 12.98 -16.91 9.80
CA GLU A 237 12.44 -17.94 10.69
C GLU A 237 11.64 -19.04 9.97
N THR A 238 11.51 -18.96 8.64
CA THR A 238 10.72 -19.89 7.84
C THR A 238 11.41 -20.22 6.53
N ASN A 239 11.17 -21.43 6.02
CA ASN A 239 11.55 -21.84 4.66
C ASN A 239 10.42 -21.66 3.65
N LYS A 240 9.26 -21.14 4.07
CA LYS A 240 8.12 -20.88 3.19
C LYS A 240 8.10 -19.45 2.66
N ILE A 241 7.35 -19.22 1.60
CA ILE A 241 7.22 -17.89 0.98
C ILE A 241 6.53 -16.90 1.92
N ARG A 242 7.13 -15.72 2.06
CA ARG A 242 6.63 -14.58 2.82
C ARG A 242 5.94 -13.58 1.89
N GLY A 243 4.69 -13.87 1.51
CA GLY A 243 3.98 -13.11 0.48
C GLY A 243 3.79 -11.63 0.80
N GLY A 244 3.62 -11.27 2.07
CA GLY A 244 3.60 -9.88 2.52
C GLY A 244 4.89 -9.14 2.14
N ALA A 245 6.05 -9.74 2.43
CA ALA A 245 7.35 -9.20 2.06
C ALA A 245 7.50 -9.06 0.54
N CYS A 246 7.09 -10.08 -0.22
CA CYS A 246 7.11 -10.04 -1.70
C CYS A 246 6.27 -8.88 -2.25
N LEU A 247 5.07 -8.65 -1.71
CA LEU A 247 4.19 -7.56 -2.11
C LEU A 247 4.81 -6.19 -1.83
N VAL A 248 5.37 -5.98 -0.63
CA VAL A 248 5.98 -4.70 -0.26
C VAL A 248 7.22 -4.43 -1.11
N LEU A 249 8.08 -5.43 -1.33
CA LEU A 249 9.27 -5.28 -2.16
C LEU A 249 8.90 -5.01 -3.63
N ASN A 250 8.04 -5.84 -4.22
CA ASN A 250 7.77 -5.80 -5.66
C ASN A 250 6.76 -4.72 -6.04
N ASP A 251 5.56 -4.77 -5.47
CA ASP A 251 4.46 -3.87 -5.82
C ASP A 251 4.53 -2.54 -5.05
N GLY A 252 5.33 -2.50 -3.97
CA GLY A 252 5.67 -1.29 -3.24
C GLY A 252 6.96 -0.63 -3.74
N ILE A 253 8.12 -1.14 -3.33
CA ILE A 253 9.42 -0.50 -3.60
C ILE A 253 9.69 -0.40 -5.10
N LEU A 254 9.70 -1.52 -5.83
CA LEU A 254 10.07 -1.54 -7.24
C LEU A 254 9.04 -0.78 -8.10
N LEU A 255 7.77 -1.17 -8.02
CA LEU A 255 6.71 -0.56 -8.83
C LEU A 255 6.51 0.93 -8.55
N LYS A 256 6.71 1.37 -7.30
CA LYS A 256 6.45 2.78 -6.90
C LYS A 256 7.73 3.59 -6.68
N ALA A 257 8.89 3.09 -7.08
CA ALA A 257 10.20 3.73 -6.91
C ALA A 257 10.19 5.24 -7.25
N SER A 258 9.61 5.62 -8.39
CA SER A 258 9.54 7.03 -8.80
C SER A 258 8.72 7.93 -7.87
N LYS A 259 7.64 7.39 -7.28
CA LYS A 259 6.80 8.13 -6.32
C LYS A 259 7.44 8.16 -4.95
N LEU A 260 8.05 7.05 -4.50
CA LEU A 260 8.80 6.97 -3.26
C LEU A 260 9.99 7.95 -3.26
N LEU A 261 10.75 8.03 -4.35
CA LEU A 261 11.85 8.98 -4.50
C LEU A 261 11.39 10.44 -4.40
N LYS A 262 10.23 10.78 -5.00
CA LYS A 262 9.66 12.13 -4.87
C LYS A 262 9.33 12.47 -3.42
N ILE A 263 8.74 11.52 -2.69
CA ILE A 263 8.39 11.71 -1.27
C ILE A 263 9.66 11.82 -0.43
N ALA A 264 10.64 10.94 -0.65
CA ALA A 264 11.93 10.98 0.04
C ALA A 264 12.62 12.34 -0.13
N LYS A 265 12.67 12.88 -1.35
CA LYS A 265 13.23 14.22 -1.60
C LYS A 265 12.43 15.34 -0.93
N LEU A 266 11.10 15.28 -1.01
CA LEU A 266 10.22 16.31 -0.42
C LEU A 266 10.33 16.33 1.11
N MET A 267 10.58 15.17 1.72
CA MET A 267 10.78 14.99 3.16
C MET A 267 12.26 15.02 3.60
N ASN A 268 13.19 15.34 2.68
CA ASN A 268 14.64 15.38 2.93
C ASN A 268 15.20 14.09 3.56
N LEU A 269 14.74 12.93 3.09
CA LEU A 269 15.25 11.63 3.51
C LEU A 269 16.48 11.26 2.68
N GLU A 270 17.61 11.07 3.35
CA GLU A 270 18.88 10.69 2.72
C GLU A 270 18.95 9.20 2.39
N GLY A 271 19.79 8.82 1.41
CA GLY A 271 20.09 7.41 1.13
C GLY A 271 19.07 6.68 0.25
N TRP A 272 18.13 7.38 -0.38
CA TRP A 272 17.11 6.81 -1.29
C TRP A 272 17.34 7.12 -2.77
N ASP A 273 18.42 7.82 -3.13
CA ASP A 273 18.73 8.18 -4.53
C ASP A 273 18.95 6.96 -5.44
N TRP A 274 19.29 5.80 -4.86
CA TRP A 274 19.43 4.54 -5.59
C TRP A 274 18.14 4.12 -6.30
N LEU A 275 16.96 4.59 -5.86
CA LEU A 275 15.68 4.33 -6.54
C LEU A 275 15.67 4.83 -7.99
N ASP A 276 16.44 5.88 -8.33
CA ASP A 276 16.56 6.33 -9.73
C ASP A 276 17.41 5.36 -10.58
N GLY A 277 18.34 4.64 -9.93
CA GLY A 277 19.17 3.60 -10.53
C GLY A 277 18.38 2.40 -11.03
N LEU A 278 17.22 2.09 -10.43
CA LEU A 278 16.37 0.95 -10.83
C LEU A 278 15.97 1.00 -12.30
N LYS A 279 15.68 2.18 -12.85
CA LYS A 279 15.37 2.34 -14.29
C LYS A 279 16.51 1.87 -15.17
N LYS A 280 17.76 2.15 -14.78
CA LYS A 280 18.95 1.76 -15.55
C LYS A 280 19.13 0.23 -15.53
N VAL A 281 18.86 -0.40 -14.39
CA VAL A 281 18.89 -1.87 -14.24
C VAL A 281 17.80 -2.52 -15.12
N ALA A 282 16.58 -2.00 -15.09
CA ALA A 282 15.46 -2.47 -15.92
C ALA A 282 15.72 -2.34 -17.44
N HIS A 283 16.42 -1.27 -17.85
CA HIS A 283 16.74 -1.01 -19.26
C HIS A 283 17.89 -1.86 -19.81
N LYS A 284 18.84 -2.29 -18.98
CA LYS A 284 19.95 -3.17 -19.42
C LYS A 284 19.42 -4.53 -19.92
N VAL A 285 18.42 -5.11 -19.25
CA VAL A 285 17.81 -6.39 -19.64
C VAL A 285 17.02 -6.27 -20.96
N ASN A 286 16.41 -5.12 -21.23
CA ASN A 286 15.63 -4.88 -22.44
C ASN A 286 16.45 -4.67 -23.72
N LYS A 287 17.80 -4.59 -23.63
CA LYS A 287 18.67 -4.46 -24.81
C LYS A 287 18.94 -5.80 -25.48
N ASP A 288 18.88 -6.91 -24.75
CA ASP A 288 19.14 -8.25 -25.30
C ASP A 288 17.91 -8.84 -26.01
N ASP A 289 16.71 -8.28 -25.77
CA ASP A 289 15.42 -8.75 -26.33
C ASP A 289 14.80 -7.80 -27.40
N LYS A 290 15.58 -6.84 -27.92
CA LYS A 290 15.08 -5.87 -28.93
C LYS A 290 15.86 -5.84 -30.23
N SER A 291 15.98 -7.00 -30.87
CA SER A 291 16.21 -7.09 -32.31
C SER A 291 14.88 -7.12 -33.08
N THR A 292 14.00 -6.13 -32.88
CA THR A 292 12.92 -5.73 -33.82
C THR A 292 12.11 -4.56 -33.23
N LYS A 293 12.60 -3.34 -33.42
CA LYS A 293 11.71 -2.17 -33.49
C LYS A 293 11.90 -1.52 -34.84
N LYS A 294 10.96 -1.82 -35.75
CA LYS A 294 10.74 -0.99 -36.93
C LYS A 294 10.46 0.43 -36.45
N LYS A 295 11.14 1.40 -37.07
CA LYS A 295 10.83 2.82 -36.97
C LYS A 295 9.40 3.00 -37.50
N GLU A 296 8.47 3.42 -36.65
CA GLU A 296 7.15 3.90 -37.07
C GLU A 296 7.12 5.43 -36.97
N ASP A 297 6.44 6.01 -37.95
CA ASP A 297 6.40 7.42 -38.31
C ASP A 297 6.11 8.41 -37.17
N ASN A 298 6.82 9.53 -37.22
CA ASN A 298 6.75 10.68 -36.31
C ASN A 298 5.42 11.47 -36.34
N ASN A 299 4.30 10.90 -36.82
CA ASN A 299 3.02 11.61 -36.96
C ASN A 299 1.83 11.02 -36.16
N ILE A 300 2.01 9.93 -35.40
CA ILE A 300 0.94 9.40 -34.52
C ILE A 300 1.20 9.88 -33.09
N LYS A 301 0.44 10.88 -32.62
CA LYS A 301 0.56 11.42 -31.24
C LYS A 301 0.11 10.45 -30.14
N ILE A 302 -0.71 9.44 -30.46
CA ILE A 302 -1.21 8.44 -29.50
C ILE A 302 -1.16 7.05 -30.15
N ALA A 303 -0.24 6.20 -29.70
CA ALA A 303 -0.13 4.83 -30.20
C ALA A 303 -1.18 3.90 -29.57
N PRO A 304 -1.73 2.93 -30.35
CA PRO A 304 -2.62 1.90 -29.83
C PRO A 304 -1.96 1.06 -28.72
N ASN A 305 -2.74 0.61 -27.73
CA ASN A 305 -2.24 -0.19 -26.61
C ASN A 305 -3.01 -1.51 -26.46
N SER A 306 -2.32 -2.63 -26.69
CA SER A 306 -2.87 -3.98 -26.59
C SER A 306 -2.86 -4.58 -25.17
N LYS A 307 -2.41 -3.86 -24.14
CA LYS A 307 -2.31 -4.42 -22.77
C LYS A 307 -3.64 -4.91 -22.21
N TYR A 308 -4.77 -4.27 -22.53
CA TYR A 308 -6.07 -4.67 -21.99
C TYR A 308 -6.58 -6.02 -22.54
N ILE A 309 -6.04 -6.46 -23.69
CA ILE A 309 -6.35 -7.74 -24.36
C ILE A 309 -5.25 -8.80 -24.18
N ALA A 310 -4.16 -8.50 -23.48
CA ALA A 310 -3.05 -9.44 -23.32
C ALA A 310 -3.44 -10.68 -22.49
N ASP A 311 -4.28 -10.49 -21.46
CA ASP A 311 -4.73 -11.55 -20.56
C ASP A 311 -6.23 -11.83 -20.73
N ILE A 312 -6.66 -12.21 -21.94
CA ILE A 312 -8.04 -12.64 -22.17
C ILE A 312 -8.23 -14.05 -21.60
N ILE A 313 -9.14 -14.16 -20.63
CA ILE A 313 -9.59 -15.43 -20.08
C ILE A 313 -10.81 -15.90 -20.89
N ALA A 314 -10.97 -17.22 -21.04
CA ALA A 314 -12.17 -17.81 -21.64
C ALA A 314 -13.46 -17.23 -21.01
N GLY A 315 -14.44 -16.90 -21.85
CA GLY A 315 -15.71 -16.30 -21.42
C GLY A 315 -15.70 -14.77 -21.24
N ARG A 316 -14.56 -14.08 -21.43
CA ARG A 316 -14.50 -12.61 -21.47
C ARG A 316 -14.48 -12.10 -22.92
N PRO A 317 -15.57 -11.49 -23.44
CA PRO A 317 -15.61 -10.99 -24.81
C PRO A 317 -14.70 -9.76 -24.99
N VAL A 318 -14.17 -9.62 -26.20
CA VAL A 318 -13.45 -8.42 -26.63
C VAL A 318 -14.41 -7.57 -27.48
N PHE A 319 -14.85 -6.44 -26.95
CA PHE A 319 -15.82 -5.58 -27.63
C PHE A 319 -15.21 -4.71 -28.72
N SER A 320 -13.91 -4.44 -28.67
CA SER A 320 -13.18 -3.66 -29.68
C SER A 320 -11.69 -3.97 -29.60
N TYR A 321 -10.99 -3.84 -30.72
CA TYR A 321 -9.52 -3.92 -30.80
C TYR A 321 -8.89 -2.52 -30.60
N PRO A 322 -7.60 -2.45 -30.21
CA PRO A 322 -6.96 -1.19 -29.84
C PRO A 322 -7.10 -0.12 -30.94
N SER A 323 -7.66 1.04 -30.58
CA SER A 323 -7.86 2.20 -31.46
C SER A 323 -8.55 1.88 -32.81
N ARG A 324 -9.36 0.80 -32.87
CA ARG A 324 -10.02 0.36 -34.12
C ARG A 324 -11.31 1.15 -34.37
N ILE A 325 -11.43 1.71 -35.58
CA ILE A 325 -12.68 2.34 -36.06
C ILE A 325 -13.81 1.31 -36.05
N GLY A 326 -14.97 1.70 -35.52
CA GLY A 326 -16.11 0.80 -35.26
C GLY A 326 -16.23 0.32 -33.81
N GLY A 327 -15.23 0.62 -32.97
CA GLY A 327 -15.30 0.43 -31.52
C GLY A 327 -16.16 1.47 -30.79
N HIS A 328 -16.06 1.47 -29.46
CA HIS A 328 -16.75 2.46 -28.62
C HIS A 328 -16.22 3.87 -28.91
N ARG A 329 -17.11 4.74 -29.40
CA ARG A 329 -16.76 6.15 -29.65
C ARG A 329 -16.68 6.93 -28.33
N LEU A 330 -15.49 7.45 -28.03
CA LEU A 330 -15.25 8.29 -26.86
C LEU A 330 -16.05 9.60 -26.94
N ARG A 331 -16.68 9.98 -25.83
CA ARG A 331 -17.32 11.27 -25.63
C ARG A 331 -16.95 11.80 -24.26
N TYR A 332 -16.27 12.93 -24.21
CA TYR A 332 -15.96 13.58 -22.94
C TYR A 332 -17.25 14.12 -22.31
N GLY A 333 -17.47 13.74 -21.06
CA GLY A 333 -18.64 14.17 -20.31
C GLY A 333 -18.68 13.50 -18.94
N ARG A 334 -19.35 14.15 -18.00
CA ARG A 334 -19.62 13.60 -16.67
C ARG A 334 -21.12 13.60 -16.45
N SER A 335 -21.69 12.43 -16.21
CA SER A 335 -23.10 12.27 -15.90
C SER A 335 -23.27 11.91 -14.43
N ARG A 336 -24.50 12.03 -13.92
CA ARG A 336 -24.82 11.78 -12.51
C ARG A 336 -24.41 10.36 -12.06
N ASN A 337 -24.47 9.39 -12.98
CA ASN A 337 -24.17 7.98 -12.72
C ASN A 337 -22.70 7.57 -12.98
N THR A 338 -21.87 8.41 -13.62
CA THR A 338 -20.45 8.05 -13.85
C THR A 338 -19.55 8.33 -12.64
N GLY A 339 -20.03 9.13 -11.68
CA GLY A 339 -19.38 9.31 -10.40
C GLY A 339 -17.96 9.84 -10.52
N LEU A 340 -16.99 9.07 -10.01
CA LEU A 340 -15.56 9.42 -9.99
C LEU A 340 -14.77 8.76 -11.14
N ALA A 341 -15.02 7.47 -11.42
CA ALA A 341 -14.19 6.66 -12.31
C ALA A 341 -14.97 5.70 -13.21
N ALA A 342 -16.30 5.74 -13.21
CA ALA A 342 -17.10 4.89 -14.09
C ALA A 342 -17.25 5.54 -15.47
N GLY A 343 -17.23 4.71 -16.51
CA GLY A 343 -17.59 5.13 -17.87
C GLY A 343 -19.11 5.09 -18.08
N GLY A 344 -19.63 6.00 -18.90
CA GLY A 344 -21.02 6.00 -19.32
C GLY A 344 -21.18 5.24 -20.63
N MET A 345 -22.12 4.29 -20.70
CA MET A 345 -22.48 3.61 -21.95
C MET A 345 -23.98 3.68 -22.17
N HIS A 346 -24.39 3.83 -23.43
CA HIS A 346 -25.80 3.85 -23.79
C HIS A 346 -26.45 2.48 -23.52
N PRO A 347 -27.61 2.40 -22.85
CA PRO A 347 -28.26 1.12 -22.56
C PRO A 347 -28.53 0.26 -23.80
N ALA A 348 -28.88 0.87 -24.93
CA ALA A 348 -29.03 0.12 -26.19
C ALA A 348 -27.74 -0.62 -26.61
N SER A 349 -26.56 -0.06 -26.34
CA SER A 349 -25.29 -0.77 -26.61
C SER A 349 -25.08 -1.95 -25.68
N MET A 350 -25.59 -1.91 -24.44
CA MET A 350 -25.54 -3.07 -23.52
C MET A 350 -26.35 -4.24 -24.10
N VAL A 351 -27.56 -3.93 -24.60
CA VAL A 351 -28.47 -4.93 -25.20
C VAL A 351 -27.91 -5.49 -26.50
N LEU A 352 -27.39 -4.63 -27.39
CA LEU A 352 -26.81 -5.05 -28.68
C LEU A 352 -25.54 -5.90 -28.52
N LEU A 353 -24.88 -5.85 -27.37
CA LEU A 353 -23.73 -6.68 -27.03
C LEU A 353 -24.16 -7.92 -26.23
N ASP A 354 -25.32 -8.48 -26.58
CA ASP A 354 -25.95 -9.67 -25.98
C ASP A 354 -26.06 -9.61 -24.45
N ASN A 355 -26.25 -8.41 -23.89
CA ASN A 355 -26.30 -8.16 -22.45
C ASN A 355 -25.06 -8.62 -21.67
N PHE A 356 -23.91 -8.82 -22.33
CA PHE A 356 -22.65 -9.12 -21.64
C PHE A 356 -22.19 -7.96 -20.74
N ILE A 357 -22.52 -6.72 -21.14
CA ILE A 357 -22.23 -5.52 -20.35
C ILE A 357 -23.49 -5.13 -19.59
N ALA A 358 -23.42 -5.17 -18.27
CA ALA A 358 -24.48 -4.72 -17.37
C ALA A 358 -24.03 -3.50 -16.57
N ILE A 359 -24.97 -2.92 -15.81
CA ILE A 359 -24.67 -1.84 -14.87
C ILE A 359 -23.69 -2.38 -13.81
N GLY A 360 -22.50 -1.79 -13.74
CA GLY A 360 -21.43 -2.21 -12.82
C GLY A 360 -20.44 -3.22 -13.39
N THR A 361 -20.60 -3.69 -14.63
CA THR A 361 -19.60 -4.55 -15.28
C THR A 361 -18.27 -3.81 -15.44
N GLN A 362 -17.21 -4.32 -14.81
CA GLN A 362 -15.87 -3.76 -14.96
C GLN A 362 -15.27 -4.13 -16.30
N LEU A 363 -15.15 -3.15 -17.20
CA LEU A 363 -14.49 -3.31 -18.49
C LEU A 363 -13.00 -2.96 -18.35
N ARG A 364 -12.13 -3.79 -18.93
CA ARG A 364 -10.73 -3.42 -19.16
C ARG A 364 -10.67 -2.52 -20.39
N ILE A 365 -10.19 -1.30 -20.20
CA ILE A 365 -10.16 -0.27 -21.24
C ILE A 365 -8.74 -0.03 -21.74
N GLU A 366 -8.60 0.34 -23.00
CA GLU A 366 -7.35 0.82 -23.57
C GLU A 366 -6.97 2.21 -23.03
N ARG A 367 -7.97 3.08 -22.94
CA ARG A 367 -7.87 4.48 -22.52
C ARG A 367 -9.10 4.88 -21.71
N PRO A 368 -8.95 5.79 -20.71
CA PRO A 368 -10.06 6.42 -20.02
C PRO A 368 -11.03 7.17 -20.93
#